data_AF-A0A0C1R1N7-F1
#
_entry.id   AF-A0A0C1R1N7-F1
#
_cell.length_a   1.000
_cell.length_b   1.000
_cell.length_c   1.000
_cell.angle_alpha   90.00
_cell.angle_beta   90.00
_cell.angle_gamma   90.00
#
_symmetry.space_group_name_H-M   'P 1'
#
loop_
_entity.id
_entity.type
_entity.pdbx_description
1 polymer ?
#
loop_
_entity_poly.entity_id
_entity_poly.type
_entity_poly.pdbx_seq_one_letter_code
_entity_poly.pdbx_strand_id
1 'polypeptide(L)'
;MESINYRSWFLKVLLIIVSILYFSFLYIEFFNIEIFISSYMIKYICIMLCFLICLFAEKNPFNKLDISLLKAGLFITLFADLFLTVFNYYTLGVALFCVVQILYSIRYEALKISETSLKFIIIFLSIMFIYLIVNLFIIKIDVLFAVVLFYAICLIISVRKAIKVCKNNLYPHPNKYMIAYGMILFILCDINVALYNVTEVTGISWTFIDIVHNISGLSIWLFYVPSQLLLSLSGYNFSLKKKH
;
A
#
# COMPACT_ATOMS: atom_id res chain seq x y z
N MET A 1 -36.53 0.82 20.29
CA MET A 1 -35.59 1.86 19.81
C MET A 1 -34.28 1.17 19.49
N GLU A 2 -34.00 0.92 18.21
CA GLU A 2 -32.69 0.43 17.79
C GLU A 2 -31.65 1.51 18.11
N SER A 3 -30.68 1.19 18.95
CA SER A 3 -29.57 2.12 19.22
C SER A 3 -28.83 2.34 17.90
N ILE A 4 -28.86 3.59 17.42
CA ILE A 4 -28.07 3.99 16.26
C ILE A 4 -26.62 3.59 16.55
N ASN A 5 -26.09 2.65 15.77
CA ASN A 5 -24.71 2.21 15.89
C ASN A 5 -23.81 3.31 15.31
N TYR A 6 -23.58 4.37 16.08
CA TYR A 6 -22.83 5.59 15.72
C TYR A 6 -21.50 5.27 15.01
N ARG A 7 -20.82 4.20 15.41
CA ARG A 7 -19.59 3.72 14.79
C ARG A 7 -19.79 3.25 13.35
N SER A 8 -20.85 2.49 13.07
CA SER A 8 -21.16 2.07 11.70
C SER A 8 -21.58 3.25 10.82
N TRP A 9 -22.25 4.25 11.39
CA TRP A 9 -22.59 5.47 10.66
C TRP A 9 -21.33 6.28 10.34
N PHE A 10 -20.46 6.47 11.32
CA PHE A 10 -19.17 7.15 11.16
C PHE A 10 -18.30 6.50 10.08
N LEU A 11 -18.19 5.15 10.06
CA LEU A 11 -17.48 4.43 9.00
C LEU A 11 -18.05 4.69 7.60
N LYS A 12 -19.39 4.73 7.46
CA LYS A 12 -20.03 5.06 6.17
C LYS A 12 -19.69 6.49 5.74
N VAL A 13 -19.72 7.44 6.67
CA VAL A 13 -19.34 8.83 6.40
C VAL A 13 -17.88 8.92 5.94
N LEU A 14 -16.94 8.26 6.64
CA LEU A 14 -15.53 8.23 6.22
C LEU A 14 -15.36 7.62 4.82
N LEU A 15 -16.07 6.54 4.50
CA LEU A 15 -16.04 5.92 3.17
C LEU A 15 -16.55 6.86 2.08
N ILE A 16 -17.62 7.60 2.35
CA ILE A 16 -18.16 8.62 1.42
C ILE A 16 -17.14 9.73 1.21
N ILE A 17 -16.53 10.24 2.29
CA ILE A 17 -15.51 11.30 2.21
C ILE A 17 -14.31 10.83 1.38
N VAL A 18 -13.75 9.65 1.66
CA VAL A 18 -12.64 9.08 0.89
C VAL A 18 -12.99 8.94 -0.58
N SER A 19 -14.20 8.46 -0.88
CA SER A 19 -14.65 8.29 -2.28
C SER A 19 -14.75 9.63 -3.00
N ILE A 20 -15.34 10.65 -2.36
CA ILE A 20 -15.45 12.00 -2.94
C ILE A 20 -14.07 12.58 -3.19
N LEU A 21 -13.18 12.56 -2.20
CA LEU A 21 -11.82 13.09 -2.34
C LEU A 21 -11.05 12.35 -3.44
N TYR A 22 -11.19 11.02 -3.49
CA TYR A 22 -10.56 10.17 -4.51
C TYR A 22 -10.96 10.56 -5.94
N PHE A 23 -12.26 10.60 -6.22
CA PHE A 23 -12.73 11.00 -7.56
C PHE A 23 -12.42 12.46 -7.87
N SER A 24 -12.42 13.33 -6.85
CA SER A 24 -12.08 14.74 -7.03
C SER A 24 -10.63 14.90 -7.49
N PHE A 25 -9.64 14.35 -6.77
CA PHE A 25 -8.24 14.53 -7.19
C PHE A 25 -7.94 13.83 -8.52
N LEU A 26 -8.56 12.68 -8.82
CA LEU A 26 -8.39 12.05 -10.12
C LEU A 26 -8.95 12.90 -11.26
N TYR A 27 -10.11 13.54 -11.05
CA TYR A 27 -10.68 14.47 -12.01
C TYR A 27 -9.75 15.67 -12.23
N ILE A 28 -9.22 16.24 -11.15
CA ILE A 28 -8.28 17.35 -11.18
C ILE A 28 -7.04 17.01 -12.02
N GLU A 29 -6.45 15.83 -11.80
CA GLU A 29 -5.25 15.38 -12.51
C GLU A 29 -5.54 14.98 -13.96
N PHE A 30 -6.69 14.37 -14.24
CA PHE A 30 -7.05 14.01 -15.61
C PHE A 30 -7.26 15.24 -16.50
N PHE A 31 -7.86 16.31 -15.95
CA PHE A 31 -8.13 17.55 -16.69
C PHE A 31 -7.07 18.64 -16.49
N ASN A 32 -5.97 18.36 -15.77
CA ASN A 32 -4.92 19.32 -15.43
C ASN A 32 -5.47 20.65 -14.87
N ILE A 33 -6.44 20.57 -13.95
CA ILE A 33 -7.06 21.75 -13.35
C ILE A 33 -6.16 22.30 -12.25
N GLU A 34 -5.75 23.55 -12.35
CA GLU A 34 -5.02 24.23 -11.28
C GLU A 34 -5.97 24.62 -10.14
N ILE A 35 -5.67 24.16 -8.92
CA ILE A 35 -6.46 24.44 -7.72
C ILE A 35 -5.54 24.93 -6.60
N PHE A 36 -6.09 25.77 -5.73
CA PHE A 36 -5.39 26.35 -4.58
C PHE A 36 -4.81 25.29 -3.60
N ILE A 37 -5.48 24.14 -3.47
CA ILE A 37 -4.98 23.01 -2.68
C ILE A 37 -4.20 22.09 -3.61
N SER A 38 -2.97 21.80 -3.23
CA SER A 38 -2.13 20.88 -3.99
C SER A 38 -2.68 19.45 -3.96
N SER A 39 -2.67 18.77 -5.12
CA SER A 39 -3.17 17.39 -5.27
C SER A 39 -2.51 16.44 -4.26
N TYR A 40 -1.22 16.64 -3.95
CA TYR A 40 -0.48 15.80 -3.01
C TYR A 40 -1.05 15.83 -1.58
N MET A 41 -1.61 16.95 -1.12
CA MET A 41 -2.24 17.03 0.20
C MET A 41 -3.54 16.24 0.24
N ILE A 42 -4.37 16.33 -0.80
CA ILE A 42 -5.63 15.57 -0.90
C ILE A 42 -5.34 14.07 -0.92
N LYS A 43 -4.36 13.67 -1.72
CA LYS A 43 -3.84 12.30 -1.80
C LYS A 43 -3.40 11.77 -0.43
N TYR A 44 -2.61 12.55 0.31
CA TYR A 44 -2.18 12.17 1.66
C TYR A 44 -3.35 12.05 2.65
N ILE A 45 -4.31 12.98 2.60
CA ILE A 45 -5.52 12.93 3.42
C ILE A 45 -6.32 11.65 3.15
N CYS A 46 -6.43 11.20 1.90
CA CYS A 46 -7.07 9.92 1.58
C CYS A 46 -6.42 8.74 2.31
N ILE A 47 -5.08 8.70 2.38
CA ILE A 47 -4.37 7.64 3.11
C ILE A 47 -4.61 7.74 4.62
N MET A 48 -4.58 8.96 5.19
CA MET A 48 -4.94 9.18 6.59
C MET A 48 -6.35 8.68 6.92
N LEU A 49 -7.32 8.95 6.05
CA LEU A 49 -8.69 8.48 6.21
C LEU A 49 -8.80 6.96 6.09
N CYS A 50 -8.04 6.31 5.20
CA CYS A 50 -7.96 4.84 5.14
C CYS A 50 -7.47 4.24 6.48
N PHE A 51 -6.43 4.82 7.08
CA PHE A 51 -5.97 4.41 8.40
C PHE A 51 -7.05 4.62 9.48
N LEU A 52 -7.74 5.76 9.48
CA LEU A 52 -8.86 6.01 10.40
C LEU A 52 -9.97 4.96 10.21
N ILE A 53 -10.34 4.64 8.98
CA ILE A 53 -11.30 3.56 8.67
C ILE A 53 -10.86 2.25 9.33
N CYS A 54 -9.59 1.87 9.24
CA CYS A 54 -9.07 0.66 9.89
C CYS A 54 -9.23 0.70 11.43
N LEU A 55 -8.89 1.83 12.07
CA LEU A 55 -9.04 1.99 13.52
C LEU A 55 -10.51 1.82 13.95
N PHE A 56 -11.42 2.44 13.21
CA PHE A 56 -12.85 2.40 13.52
C PHE A 56 -13.56 1.16 12.96
N ALA A 57 -12.93 0.34 12.11
CA ALA A 57 -13.52 -0.89 11.58
C ALA A 57 -13.60 -2.04 12.61
N GLU A 58 -12.83 -1.99 13.69
CA GLU A 58 -12.71 -3.08 14.67
C GLU A 58 -14.00 -3.34 15.49
N LYS A 59 -14.77 -4.37 15.13
CA LYS A 59 -15.77 -4.95 16.04
C LYS A 59 -15.46 -6.43 16.21
N ASN A 60 -14.99 -6.83 17.39
CA ASN A 60 -14.62 -8.21 17.74
C ASN A 60 -13.66 -8.84 16.70
N PRO A 61 -12.33 -8.58 16.81
CA PRO A 61 -11.34 -9.18 15.92
C PRO A 61 -11.55 -10.68 15.75
N PHE A 62 -11.45 -11.17 14.51
CA PHE A 62 -11.28 -12.60 14.29
C PHE A 62 -9.97 -13.11 14.94
N ASN A 63 -8.92 -12.30 14.85
CA ASN A 63 -7.64 -12.52 15.52
C ASN A 63 -7.04 -11.16 15.93
N LYS A 64 -6.64 -11.01 17.20
CA LYS A 64 -6.06 -9.75 17.71
C LYS A 64 -4.71 -9.42 17.06
N LEU A 65 -3.90 -10.45 16.78
CA LEU A 65 -2.61 -10.28 16.14
C LEU A 65 -2.78 -9.76 14.69
N ASP A 66 -3.75 -10.31 13.97
CA ASP A 66 -4.08 -9.87 12.60
C ASP A 66 -4.41 -8.37 12.54
N ILE A 67 -5.32 -7.91 13.40
CA ILE A 67 -5.69 -6.49 13.46
C ILE A 67 -4.52 -5.62 13.90
N SER A 68 -3.72 -6.06 14.88
CA SER A 68 -2.54 -5.31 15.33
C SER A 68 -1.53 -5.12 14.20
N LEU A 69 -1.21 -6.18 13.45
CA LEU A 69 -0.30 -6.13 12.30
C LEU A 69 -0.86 -5.25 11.17
N LEU A 70 -2.17 -5.32 10.90
CA LEU A 70 -2.82 -4.45 9.92
C LEU A 70 -2.72 -2.97 10.31
N LYS A 71 -3.04 -2.63 11.56
CA LYS A 71 -2.96 -1.26 12.07
C LYS A 71 -1.53 -0.74 12.05
N ALA A 72 -0.56 -1.55 12.49
CA ALA A 72 0.85 -1.20 12.43
C ALA A 72 1.32 -0.97 10.99
N GLY A 73 0.93 -1.85 10.05
CA GLY A 73 1.23 -1.70 8.63
C GLY A 73 0.68 -0.38 8.06
N LEU A 74 -0.61 -0.11 8.26
CA LEU A 74 -1.24 1.12 7.75
C LEU A 74 -0.71 2.39 8.44
N PHE A 75 -0.35 2.32 9.72
CA PHE A 75 0.29 3.43 10.41
C PHE A 75 1.66 3.74 9.82
N ILE A 76 2.48 2.71 9.57
CA ILE A 76 3.78 2.88 8.91
C ILE A 76 3.61 3.38 7.47
N THR A 77 2.57 2.93 6.75
CA THR A 77 2.20 3.47 5.44
C THR A 77 1.98 4.98 5.49
N LEU A 78 1.35 5.54 6.53
CA LEU A 78 1.21 7.00 6.66
C LEU A 78 2.56 7.73 6.72
N PHE A 79 3.56 7.15 7.39
CA PHE A 79 4.90 7.74 7.42
C PHE A 79 5.61 7.53 6.09
N ALA A 80 5.48 6.34 5.48
CA ALA A 80 6.05 6.06 4.16
C ALA A 80 5.55 7.07 3.13
N ASP A 81 4.23 7.29 3.06
CA ASP A 81 3.60 8.25 2.15
C ASP A 81 3.94 9.71 2.49
N LEU A 82 4.09 10.05 3.77
CA LEU A 82 4.55 11.37 4.18
C LEU A 82 5.97 11.65 3.65
N PHE A 83 6.88 10.69 3.84
CA PHE A 83 8.25 10.82 3.36
C PHE A 83 8.35 10.82 1.84
N LEU A 84 7.56 10.00 1.13
CA LEU A 84 7.57 9.96 -0.33
C LEU A 84 6.91 11.17 -0.98
N THR A 85 5.70 11.51 -0.53
CA THR A 85 4.83 12.45 -1.24
C THR A 85 5.03 13.89 -0.78
N VAL A 86 5.35 14.10 0.50
CA VAL A 86 5.44 15.46 1.09
C VAL A 86 6.90 15.89 1.25
N PHE A 87 7.77 15.02 1.75
CA PHE A 87 9.17 15.37 2.02
C PHE A 87 10.17 14.96 0.93
N ASN A 88 9.76 14.18 -0.08
CA ASN A 88 10.64 13.65 -1.14
C ASN A 88 11.86 12.87 -0.61
N TYR A 89 11.75 12.24 0.57
CA TYR A 89 12.77 11.35 1.14
C TYR A 89 12.52 9.92 0.68
N TYR A 90 12.83 9.65 -0.60
CA TYR A 90 12.50 8.40 -1.28
C TYR A 90 13.09 7.14 -0.60
N THR A 91 14.37 7.17 -0.23
CA THR A 91 15.03 6.02 0.41
C THR A 91 14.36 5.61 1.71
N LEU A 92 14.01 6.59 2.55
CA LEU A 92 13.33 6.31 3.82
C LEU A 92 11.90 5.83 3.60
N GLY A 93 11.18 6.46 2.67
CA GLY A 93 9.83 6.07 2.31
C GLY A 93 9.73 4.62 1.79
N VAL A 94 10.59 4.24 0.85
CA VAL A 94 10.65 2.86 0.32
C VAL A 94 11.10 1.88 1.41
N ALA A 95 12.05 2.26 2.27
CA ALA A 95 12.47 1.41 3.39
C ALA A 95 11.32 1.14 4.38
N LEU A 96 10.49 2.14 4.67
CA LEU A 96 9.28 1.95 5.48
C LEU A 96 8.28 1.03 4.80
N PHE A 97 8.10 1.16 3.47
CA PHE A 97 7.27 0.22 2.73
C PHE A 97 7.80 -1.23 2.78
N CYS A 98 9.11 -1.46 2.83
CA CYS A 98 9.64 -2.81 3.09
C CYS A 98 9.09 -3.37 4.42
N VAL A 99 9.07 -2.56 5.48
CA VAL A 99 8.52 -2.96 6.78
C VAL A 99 7.01 -3.26 6.66
N VAL A 100 6.25 -2.43 5.94
CA VAL A 100 4.82 -2.67 5.67
C VAL A 100 4.60 -4.03 4.99
N GLN A 101 5.37 -4.34 3.94
CA GLN A 101 5.24 -5.61 3.21
C GLN A 101 5.61 -6.83 4.06
N ILE A 102 6.58 -6.68 4.97
CA ILE A 102 6.94 -7.71 5.94
C ILE A 102 5.79 -7.92 6.94
N LEU A 103 5.20 -6.84 7.48
CA LEU A 103 4.05 -6.93 8.39
C LEU A 103 2.85 -7.62 7.73
N TYR A 104 2.54 -7.29 6.47
CA TYR A 104 1.50 -8.00 5.71
C TYR A 104 1.86 -9.46 5.47
N SER A 105 3.12 -9.77 5.14
CA SER A 105 3.57 -11.15 4.96
C SER A 105 3.48 -11.98 6.24
N ILE A 106 3.70 -11.38 7.41
CA ILE A 106 3.53 -12.01 8.73
C ILE A 106 2.04 -12.16 9.03
N ARG A 107 1.23 -11.13 8.76
CA ARG A 107 -0.23 -11.15 8.94
C ARG A 107 -0.89 -12.33 8.20
N TYR A 108 -0.45 -12.61 6.98
CA TYR A 108 -1.01 -13.69 6.17
C TYR A 108 -0.51 -15.10 6.55
N GLU A 109 0.59 -15.21 7.28
CA GLU A 109 1.17 -16.47 7.75
C GLU A 109 1.53 -16.39 9.24
N ALA A 110 0.56 -16.00 10.08
CA ALA A 110 0.76 -15.71 11.50
C ALA A 110 1.33 -16.87 12.33
N LEU A 111 1.26 -18.12 11.84
CA LEU A 111 1.87 -19.29 12.50
C LEU A 111 3.37 -19.44 12.20
N LYS A 112 3.90 -18.72 11.20
CA LYS A 112 5.27 -18.85 10.68
C LYS A 112 6.03 -17.53 10.78
N ILE A 113 5.83 -16.80 11.88
CA ILE A 113 6.42 -15.47 12.08
C ILE A 113 7.94 -15.53 11.99
N SER A 114 8.57 -16.42 12.76
CA SER A 114 10.04 -16.57 12.83
C SER A 114 10.65 -16.98 11.49
N GLU A 115 10.05 -17.96 10.80
CA GLU A 115 10.46 -18.39 9.45
C GLU A 115 10.35 -17.23 8.45
N THR A 116 9.24 -16.49 8.49
CA THR A 116 9.00 -15.36 7.58
C THR A 116 9.98 -14.23 7.83
N SER A 117 10.20 -13.84 9.09
CA SER A 117 11.13 -12.77 9.45
C SER A 117 12.57 -13.15 9.11
N LEU A 118 12.99 -14.38 9.41
CA LEU A 118 14.34 -14.86 9.09
C LEU A 118 14.58 -14.85 7.58
N LYS A 119 13.59 -15.29 6.78
CA LYS A 119 13.69 -15.24 5.32
C LYS A 119 13.92 -13.81 4.80
N PHE A 120 13.19 -12.82 5.32
CA PHE A 120 13.38 -11.43 4.93
C PHE A 120 14.74 -10.87 5.37
N ILE A 121 15.21 -11.23 6.57
CA ILE A 121 16.54 -10.85 7.05
C ILE A 121 17.63 -11.42 6.14
N ILE A 122 17.55 -12.70 5.77
CA ILE A 122 18.53 -13.34 4.87
C ILE A 122 18.54 -12.65 3.50
N ILE A 123 17.35 -12.38 2.93
CA ILE A 123 17.24 -11.67 1.64
C ILE A 123 17.84 -10.27 1.76
N PHE A 124 17.51 -9.52 2.80
CA PHE A 124 18.03 -8.18 3.05
C PHE A 124 19.56 -8.18 3.15
N LEU A 125 20.12 -9.04 3.99
CA LEU A 125 21.57 -9.16 4.18
C LEU A 125 22.27 -9.55 2.89
N SER A 126 21.67 -10.44 2.10
CA SER A 126 22.21 -10.87 0.80
C SER A 126 22.26 -9.71 -0.20
N ILE A 127 21.18 -8.92 -0.30
CA ILE A 127 21.13 -7.75 -1.19
C ILE A 127 22.12 -6.67 -0.74
N MET A 128 22.18 -6.39 0.57
CA MET A 128 23.12 -5.40 1.11
C MET A 128 24.57 -5.83 0.92
N PHE A 129 24.87 -7.13 1.08
CA PHE A 129 26.20 -7.67 0.80
C PHE A 129 26.59 -7.48 -0.68
N ILE A 130 25.69 -7.85 -1.61
CA ILE A 130 25.91 -7.63 -3.05
C ILE A 130 26.11 -6.14 -3.35
N TYR A 131 25.26 -5.27 -2.80
CA TYR A 131 25.36 -3.82 -2.95
C TYR A 131 26.72 -3.28 -2.49
N LEU A 132 27.24 -3.75 -1.36
CA LEU A 132 28.56 -3.35 -0.85
C LEU A 132 29.68 -3.80 -1.80
N ILE A 133 29.64 -5.04 -2.28
CA ILE A 133 30.63 -5.55 -3.25
C ILE A 133 30.60 -4.72 -4.54
N VAL A 134 29.42 -4.46 -5.10
CA VAL A 134 29.27 -3.66 -6.32
C VAL A 134 29.81 -2.23 -6.12
N ASN A 135 29.50 -1.59 -4.99
CA ASN A 135 29.97 -0.24 -4.70
C ASN A 135 31.48 -0.13 -4.44
N LEU A 136 32.08 -1.15 -3.84
CA LEU A 136 33.52 -1.16 -3.54
C LEU A 136 34.36 -1.49 -4.76
N PHE A 137 33.89 -2.38 -5.63
CA PHE A 137 34.74 -2.97 -6.68
C PHE A 137 34.31 -2.65 -8.12
N ILE A 138 33.06 -2.22 -8.36
CA ILE A 138 32.52 -2.10 -9.73
C ILE A 138 32.12 -0.65 -10.04
N ILE A 139 31.06 -0.15 -9.41
CA ILE A 139 30.50 1.18 -9.69
C ILE A 139 29.75 1.70 -8.47
N LYS A 140 29.84 3.00 -8.24
CA LYS A 140 29.07 3.67 -7.18
C LYS A 140 27.60 3.75 -7.58
N ILE A 141 26.73 3.13 -6.81
CA ILE A 141 25.27 3.09 -7.00
C ILE A 141 24.62 3.64 -5.74
N ASP A 142 23.58 4.45 -5.91
CA ASP A 142 22.77 4.93 -4.79
C ASP A 142 22.14 3.76 -4.02
N VAL A 143 22.17 3.83 -2.68
CA VAL A 143 21.54 2.86 -1.78
C VAL A 143 20.05 2.67 -2.07
N LEU A 144 19.38 3.69 -2.61
CA LEU A 144 17.99 3.63 -3.04
C LEU A 144 17.71 2.42 -3.95
N PHE A 145 18.61 2.10 -4.88
CA PHE A 145 18.42 0.96 -5.79
C PHE A 145 18.40 -0.38 -5.06
N ALA A 146 19.26 -0.55 -4.05
CA ALA A 146 19.26 -1.76 -3.22
C ALA A 146 17.99 -1.87 -2.38
N VAL A 147 17.53 -0.74 -1.82
CA VAL A 147 16.29 -0.67 -1.04
C VAL A 147 15.07 -0.96 -1.91
N VAL A 148 15.00 -0.40 -3.13
CA VAL A 148 13.92 -0.66 -4.11
C VAL A 148 13.92 -2.12 -4.55
N LEU A 149 15.08 -2.74 -4.77
CA LEU A 149 15.15 -4.17 -5.12
C LEU A 149 14.63 -5.05 -3.97
N PHE A 150 15.05 -4.75 -2.73
CA PHE A 150 14.55 -5.45 -1.55
C PHE A 150 13.04 -5.27 -1.40
N TYR A 151 12.56 -4.04 -1.60
CA TYR A 151 11.14 -3.71 -1.56
C TYR A 151 10.33 -4.52 -2.58
N ALA A 152 10.77 -4.57 -3.84
CA ALA A 152 10.09 -5.31 -4.91
C ALA A 152 9.95 -6.80 -4.56
N ILE A 153 11.00 -7.41 -3.99
CA ILE A 153 10.95 -8.80 -3.53
C ILE A 153 9.96 -8.96 -2.38
N CYS A 154 9.95 -8.03 -1.41
CA CYS A 154 9.00 -8.04 -0.31
C CYS A 154 7.55 -7.96 -0.78
N LEU A 155 7.27 -7.05 -1.72
CA LEU A 155 5.97 -6.86 -2.33
C LEU A 155 5.50 -8.11 -3.09
N ILE A 156 6.37 -8.71 -3.91
CA ILE A 156 6.01 -9.94 -4.64
C ILE A 156 5.66 -11.08 -3.66
N ILE A 157 6.41 -11.21 -2.57
CA ILE A 157 6.13 -12.22 -1.54
C ILE A 157 4.80 -11.95 -0.85
N SER A 158 4.52 -10.71 -0.42
CA SER A 158 3.28 -10.36 0.26
C SER A 158 2.05 -10.54 -0.64
N VAL A 159 2.14 -10.15 -1.92
CA VAL A 159 1.08 -10.38 -2.93
C VAL A 159 0.81 -11.87 -3.12
N ARG A 160 1.85 -12.69 -3.28
CA ARG A 160 1.70 -14.15 -3.40
C ARG A 160 1.00 -14.76 -2.18
N LYS A 161 1.38 -14.32 -0.97
CA LYS A 161 0.73 -14.76 0.27
C LYS A 161 -0.72 -14.30 0.35
N ALA A 162 -1.04 -13.08 -0.07
CA ALA A 162 -2.41 -12.56 -0.12
C ALA A 162 -3.32 -13.35 -1.07
N ILE A 163 -2.82 -13.71 -2.25
CA ILE A 163 -3.55 -14.57 -3.20
C ILE A 163 -3.78 -15.97 -2.60
N LYS A 164 -2.77 -16.53 -1.93
CA LYS A 164 -2.88 -17.83 -1.23
C LYS A 164 -3.92 -17.78 -0.09
N VAL A 165 -3.99 -16.68 0.66
CA VAL A 165 -5.04 -16.44 1.67
C VAL A 165 -6.44 -16.57 1.05
N CYS A 166 -6.65 -15.97 -0.12
CA CYS A 166 -7.92 -16.06 -0.83
C CYS A 166 -8.21 -17.48 -1.34
N LYS A 167 -7.23 -18.13 -1.99
CA LYS A 167 -7.37 -19.47 -2.55
C LYS A 167 -7.66 -20.53 -1.48
N ASN A 168 -7.01 -20.42 -0.32
CA ASN A 168 -7.10 -21.40 0.76
C ASN A 168 -8.19 -21.06 1.79
N ASN A 169 -9.01 -20.02 1.56
CA ASN A 169 -10.08 -19.58 2.46
C ASN A 169 -9.63 -19.30 3.91
N LEU A 170 -8.41 -18.74 4.08
CA LEU A 170 -7.84 -18.49 5.41
C LEU A 170 -8.54 -17.35 6.17
N TYR A 171 -9.30 -16.52 5.46
CA TYR A 171 -10.09 -15.41 6.00
C TYR A 171 -11.55 -15.54 5.54
N PRO A 172 -12.51 -15.06 6.35
CA PRO A 172 -13.92 -15.11 5.98
C PRO A 172 -14.22 -14.24 4.75
N HIS A 173 -15.35 -14.52 4.09
CA HIS A 173 -15.90 -13.62 3.08
C HIS A 173 -16.45 -12.35 3.74
N PRO A 174 -16.20 -11.12 3.21
CA PRO A 174 -15.44 -10.80 2.00
C PRO A 174 -13.95 -10.48 2.24
N ASN A 175 -13.47 -10.53 3.48
CA ASN A 175 -12.12 -10.11 3.89
C ASN A 175 -11.00 -10.71 3.03
N LYS A 176 -11.10 -12.00 2.70
CA LYS A 176 -10.09 -12.67 1.86
C LYS A 176 -9.92 -12.03 0.48
N TYR A 177 -11.00 -11.53 -0.12
CA TYR A 177 -10.98 -10.86 -1.43
C TYR A 177 -10.45 -9.42 -1.28
N MET A 178 -10.81 -8.74 -0.20
CA MET A 178 -10.27 -7.40 0.10
C MET A 178 -8.75 -7.44 0.27
N ILE A 179 -8.22 -8.47 0.93
CA ILE A 179 -6.77 -8.71 1.04
C ILE A 179 -6.16 -8.93 -0.35
N ALA A 180 -6.69 -9.88 -1.12
CA ALA A 180 -6.10 -10.23 -2.42
C ALA A 180 -6.16 -9.07 -3.42
N TYR A 181 -7.33 -8.45 -3.61
CA TYR A 181 -7.49 -7.33 -4.53
C TYR A 181 -6.73 -6.09 -4.04
N GLY A 182 -6.71 -5.82 -2.73
CA GLY A 182 -5.91 -4.73 -2.17
C GLY A 182 -4.43 -4.89 -2.55
N MET A 183 -3.85 -6.06 -2.30
CA MET A 183 -2.45 -6.32 -2.64
C MET A 183 -2.17 -6.34 -4.16
N ILE A 184 -3.10 -6.80 -4.98
CA ILE A 184 -2.98 -6.74 -6.45
C ILE A 184 -2.97 -5.28 -6.93
N LEU A 185 -3.87 -4.44 -6.41
CA LEU A 185 -3.88 -3.02 -6.74
C LEU A 185 -2.63 -2.31 -6.22
N PHE A 186 -2.09 -2.73 -5.06
CA PHE A 186 -0.81 -2.23 -4.55
C PHE A 186 0.33 -2.46 -5.55
N ILE A 187 0.51 -3.69 -6.04
CA ILE A 187 1.59 -3.96 -7.01
C ILE A 187 1.35 -3.28 -8.36
N LEU A 188 0.09 -3.12 -8.79
CA LEU A 188 -0.22 -2.36 -10.00
C LEU A 188 0.13 -0.88 -9.85
N CYS A 189 -0.09 -0.27 -8.68
CA CYS A 189 0.39 1.07 -8.36
C CYS A 189 1.91 1.16 -8.54
N ASP A 190 2.66 0.26 -7.93
CA ASP A 190 4.13 0.33 -7.94
C ASP A 190 4.75 0.02 -9.31
N ILE A 191 4.11 -0.82 -10.12
CA ILE A 191 4.50 -0.99 -11.53
C ILE A 191 4.37 0.36 -12.25
N ASN A 192 3.32 1.13 -11.99
CA ASN A 192 3.17 2.46 -12.57
C ASN A 192 4.16 3.48 -11.98
N VAL A 193 4.52 3.40 -10.70
CA VAL A 193 5.61 4.20 -10.12
C VAL A 193 6.92 3.92 -10.85
N ALA A 194 7.25 2.64 -11.08
CA ALA A 194 8.45 2.25 -11.80
C ALA A 194 8.44 2.77 -13.25
N LEU A 195 7.33 2.59 -13.97
CA LEU A 195 7.19 3.09 -15.35
C LEU A 195 7.30 4.61 -15.44
N TYR A 196 6.65 5.34 -14.53
CA TYR A 196 6.72 6.79 -14.46
C TYR A 196 8.17 7.29 -14.31
N ASN A 197 8.92 6.71 -13.37
CA ASN A 197 10.31 7.12 -13.13
C ASN A 197 11.27 6.67 -14.25
N VAL A 198 11.09 5.47 -14.81
CA VAL A 198 11.94 4.99 -15.91
C VAL A 198 11.75 5.86 -17.15
N THR A 199 10.50 6.19 -17.50
CA THR A 199 10.21 7.06 -18.65
C THR A 199 10.81 8.45 -18.48
N GLU A 200 10.73 9.03 -17.27
CA GLU A 200 11.35 10.33 -16.94
C GLU A 200 12.89 10.30 -17.12
N VAL A 201 13.55 9.24 -16.65
CA VAL A 201 15.02 9.12 -16.71
C VAL A 201 15.55 8.92 -18.12
N THR A 202 14.78 8.27 -19.01
CA THR A 202 15.27 8.03 -20.38
C THR A 202 15.50 9.31 -21.17
N GLY A 203 14.79 10.41 -20.85
CA GLY A 203 14.95 11.71 -21.54
C GLY A 203 14.65 11.68 -23.04
N ILE A 204 14.06 10.59 -23.54
CA ILE A 204 13.77 10.41 -24.96
C ILE A 204 12.31 10.83 -25.19
N SER A 205 12.07 12.01 -25.76
CA SER A 205 10.71 12.47 -26.08
C SER A 205 10.20 11.83 -27.38
N TRP A 206 9.79 10.57 -27.29
CA TRP A 206 8.89 9.98 -28.28
C TRP A 206 7.46 10.15 -27.79
N THR A 207 6.53 10.48 -28.68
CA THR A 207 5.09 10.63 -28.37
C THR A 207 4.53 9.45 -27.58
N PHE A 208 5.00 8.23 -27.84
CA PHE A 208 4.61 7.04 -27.08
C PHE A 208 5.11 7.05 -25.62
N ILE A 209 6.34 7.49 -25.36
CA ILE A 209 6.93 7.53 -24.01
C ILE A 209 6.19 8.56 -23.15
N ASP A 210 5.85 9.72 -23.71
CA ASP A 210 5.07 10.76 -23.02
C ASP A 210 3.66 10.27 -22.65
N ILE A 211 3.02 9.51 -23.55
CA ILE A 211 1.72 8.88 -23.27
C ILE A 211 1.84 7.90 -22.10
N VAL A 212 2.86 7.04 -22.10
CA VAL A 212 3.09 6.09 -21.01
C VAL A 212 3.36 6.82 -19.70
N HIS A 213 4.20 7.86 -19.72
CA HIS A 213 4.53 8.67 -18.54
C HIS A 213 3.26 9.27 -17.91
N ASN A 214 2.43 9.94 -18.71
CA ASN A 214 1.19 10.57 -18.24
C ASN A 214 0.17 9.55 -17.72
N ILE A 215 -0.04 8.45 -18.45
CA ILE A 215 -0.95 7.38 -18.04
C ILE A 215 -0.47 6.73 -16.73
N SER A 216 0.84 6.46 -16.61
CA SER A 216 1.42 5.90 -15.39
C SER A 216 1.27 6.87 -14.21
N GLY A 217 1.51 8.16 -14.39
CA GLY A 217 1.34 9.19 -13.35
C GLY A 217 -0.05 9.17 -12.73
N LEU A 218 -1.09 9.14 -13.58
CA LEU A 218 -2.49 9.03 -13.13
C LEU A 218 -2.78 7.64 -12.51
N SER A 219 -2.27 6.58 -13.13
CA SER A 219 -2.55 5.19 -12.76
C SER A 219 -1.98 4.80 -11.39
N ILE A 220 -0.89 5.44 -10.94
CA ILE A 220 -0.35 5.28 -9.58
C ILE A 220 -1.48 5.44 -8.56
N TRP A 221 -2.15 6.60 -8.58
CA TRP A 221 -3.15 6.93 -7.58
C TRP A 221 -4.52 6.31 -7.84
N LEU A 222 -4.83 6.00 -9.11
CA LEU A 222 -5.99 5.19 -9.50
C LEU A 222 -5.97 3.82 -8.80
N PHE A 223 -4.80 3.20 -8.65
CA PHE A 223 -4.69 1.90 -7.98
C PHE A 223 -4.39 2.03 -6.49
N TYR A 224 -3.66 3.06 -6.07
CA TYR A 224 -3.15 3.18 -4.70
C TYR A 224 -4.25 3.40 -3.66
N VAL A 225 -5.14 4.37 -3.86
CA VAL A 225 -6.19 4.67 -2.87
C VAL A 225 -7.17 3.50 -2.72
N PRO A 226 -7.68 2.88 -3.80
CA PRO A 226 -8.50 1.68 -3.69
C PRO A 226 -7.78 0.51 -3.00
N SER A 227 -6.47 0.33 -3.24
CA SER A 227 -5.65 -0.65 -2.53
C SER A 227 -5.69 -0.43 -1.02
N GLN A 228 -5.33 0.78 -0.55
CA GLN A 228 -5.30 1.10 0.87
C GLN A 228 -6.69 0.98 1.51
N LEU A 229 -7.74 1.35 0.78
CA LEU A 229 -9.12 1.24 1.25
C LEU A 229 -9.54 -0.21 1.48
N LEU A 230 -9.28 -1.10 0.50
CA LEU A 230 -9.57 -2.52 0.62
C LEU A 230 -8.77 -3.16 1.77
N LEU A 231 -7.48 -2.85 1.88
CA LEU A 231 -6.65 -3.35 2.98
C LEU A 231 -7.16 -2.85 4.34
N SER A 232 -7.56 -1.59 4.45
CA SER A 232 -8.14 -1.02 5.67
C SER A 232 -9.44 -1.72 6.08
N LEU A 233 -10.33 -2.00 5.11
CA LEU A 233 -11.59 -2.71 5.33
C LEU A 233 -11.39 -4.21 5.58
N SER A 234 -10.26 -4.80 5.18
CA SER A 234 -10.00 -6.22 5.37
C SER A 234 -9.94 -6.66 6.83
N GLY A 235 -9.79 -5.73 7.78
CA GLY A 235 -9.86 -5.99 9.22
C GLY A 235 -11.29 -5.91 9.80
N TYR A 236 -12.28 -5.47 9.03
CA TYR A 236 -13.66 -5.36 9.49
C TYR A 236 -14.33 -6.75 9.60
N ASN A 237 -15.00 -7.03 10.72
CA ASN A 237 -15.68 -8.30 10.90
C ASN A 237 -17.06 -8.31 10.20
N PHE A 238 -17.09 -8.79 8.96
CA PHE A 238 -18.33 -8.91 8.17
C PHE A 238 -19.18 -10.13 8.54
N SER A 239 -18.64 -11.14 9.24
CA SER A 239 -19.40 -12.35 9.56
C SER A 239 -20.50 -12.12 10.60
N LEU A 240 -20.31 -11.14 11.50
CA LEU A 240 -21.29 -10.77 12.52
C LEU A 240 -22.53 -10.06 11.95
N LYS A 241 -22.46 -9.53 10.73
CA LYS A 241 -23.56 -8.77 10.12
C LYS A 241 -24.62 -9.66 9.44
N LYS A 242 -24.35 -10.96 9.28
CA LYS A 242 -25.25 -11.95 8.65
C LYS A 242 -26.30 -12.56 9.60
N LYS A 243 -26.44 -12.04 10.83
CA LYS A 243 -27.36 -12.58 11.85
C LYS A 243 -28.70 -11.82 12.00
N HIS A 244 -29.08 -11.01 11.00
CA HIS A 244 -30.39 -10.36 10.95
C HIS A 244 -31.11 -10.74 9.66
#